data_AF-A0A498CVT9-F1
#
_entry.id   AF-A0A498CVT9-F1
#
_cell.length_a   1.000
_cell.length_b   1.000
_cell.length_c   1.000
_cell.angle_alpha   90.00
_cell.angle_beta   90.00
_cell.angle_gamma   90.00
#
_symmetry.space_group_name_H-M   'P 1'
#
loop_
_entity.id
_entity.type
_entity.pdbx_description
1 polymer ?
#
loop_
_entity_poly.entity_id
_entity_poly.type
_entity_poly.pdbx_seq_one_letter_code
_entity_poly.pdbx_strand_id
1 'polypeptide(L)'
;MNTHNKPFRKDLGLDDAGFHRIRMGNTVYCVKNNVIYILSADGRLTQVDESTLSAKSWIRRNVNEVLGQNLKFKAHFEFKSRRGYVVDVNGIQYTARVSTDPTSGLDSYVSSPYAPIFMFSSLLVNDNGVLRAVTENEVSHPEFQRVFKNCLNARRRIDRIEQRVALNTPSRTAGAQYRKHKSLCIKRSA
;
A
#
# COMPACT_ATOMS: atom_id res chain seq x y z
N MET A 1 -25.13 7.77 -25.89
CA MET A 1 -23.68 7.49 -25.98
C MET A 1 -22.98 8.27 -24.86
N ASN A 2 -22.47 7.58 -23.83
CA ASN A 2 -22.01 8.20 -22.59
C ASN A 2 -20.61 8.84 -22.72
N THR A 3 -20.54 10.15 -22.52
CA THR A 3 -19.35 11.02 -22.64
C THR A 3 -18.39 11.00 -21.44
N HIS A 4 -18.40 9.97 -20.59
CA HIS A 4 -17.70 9.99 -19.29
C HIS A 4 -16.40 9.16 -19.19
N ASN A 5 -15.86 8.64 -20.29
CA ASN A 5 -14.67 7.77 -20.27
C ASN A 5 -13.35 8.44 -20.69
N LYS A 6 -13.17 9.75 -20.48
CA LYS A 6 -11.83 10.35 -20.65
C LYS A 6 -11.06 10.23 -19.33
N PRO A 7 -9.88 9.58 -19.31
CA PRO A 7 -9.09 9.50 -18.10
C PRO A 7 -8.67 10.92 -17.69
N PHE A 8 -8.81 11.24 -16.40
CA PHE A 8 -8.42 12.53 -15.81
C PHE A 8 -6.97 12.91 -16.13
N ARG A 9 -6.11 11.91 -16.33
CA ARG A 9 -4.70 12.06 -16.68
C ARG A 9 -4.36 11.32 -17.97
N LYS A 10 -3.43 11.87 -18.74
CA LYS A 10 -2.85 11.23 -19.91
C LYS A 10 -1.35 11.52 -19.97
N ASP A 11 -0.55 10.46 -20.04
CA ASP A 11 0.86 10.54 -20.36
C ASP A 11 1.02 10.97 -21.84
N LEU A 12 1.77 12.05 -22.07
CA LEU A 12 2.09 12.57 -23.41
C LEU A 12 3.55 12.24 -23.81
N GLY A 13 4.31 11.58 -22.93
CA GLY A 13 5.67 11.14 -23.19
C GLY A 13 6.74 12.21 -22.95
N LEU A 14 7.98 11.83 -23.25
CA LEU A 14 9.15 12.69 -23.23
C LEU A 14 9.23 13.47 -24.54
N ASP A 15 9.45 14.78 -24.47
CA ASP A 15 9.72 15.62 -25.64
C ASP A 15 11.21 15.73 -25.98
N ASP A 16 11.50 16.30 -27.15
CA ASP A 16 12.87 16.47 -27.66
C ASP A 16 13.74 17.39 -26.77
N ALA A 17 13.12 18.23 -25.95
CA ALA A 17 13.80 19.10 -24.99
C ALA A 17 14.06 18.41 -23.63
N GLY A 18 13.68 17.14 -23.49
CA GLY A 18 13.85 16.34 -22.28
C GLY A 18 12.85 16.63 -21.18
N PHE A 19 11.70 17.24 -21.49
CA PHE A 19 10.58 17.38 -20.56
C PHE A 19 9.58 16.23 -20.74
N HIS A 20 9.22 15.61 -19.64
CA HIS A 20 8.15 14.62 -19.64
C HIS A 20 6.80 15.33 -19.46
N ARG A 21 5.87 15.13 -20.40
CA ARG A 21 4.61 15.88 -20.47
C ARG A 21 3.45 15.04 -19.99
N ILE A 22 2.64 15.58 -19.07
CA ILE A 22 1.52 14.88 -18.45
C ILE A 22 0.32 15.82 -18.47
N ARG A 23 -0.75 15.43 -19.18
CA ARG A 23 -2.02 16.17 -19.16
C ARG A 23 -2.83 15.72 -17.96
N MET A 24 -3.29 16.66 -17.15
CA MET A 24 -4.23 16.43 -16.04
C MET A 24 -5.37 17.44 -16.14
N GLY A 25 -6.58 16.97 -16.45
CA GLY A 25 -7.68 17.83 -16.86
C GLY A 25 -7.31 18.68 -18.08
N ASN A 26 -7.42 20.00 -17.94
CA ASN A 26 -7.09 20.96 -19.00
C ASN A 26 -5.64 21.48 -18.95
N THR A 27 -4.87 21.10 -17.93
CA THR A 27 -3.50 21.57 -17.73
C THR A 27 -2.51 20.54 -18.22
N VAL A 28 -1.45 20.99 -18.89
CA VAL A 28 -0.28 20.15 -19.21
C VAL A 28 0.83 20.50 -18.24
N TYR A 29 1.26 19.51 -17.48
CA TYR A 29 2.41 19.61 -16.60
C TYR A 29 3.63 19.04 -17.33
N CYS A 30 4.76 19.75 -17.26
CA CYS A 30 6.04 19.31 -17.80
C CYS A 30 6.99 19.04 -16.64
N VAL A 31 7.77 17.96 -16.72
CA VAL A 31 8.67 17.55 -15.63
C VAL A 31 10.07 17.33 -16.17
N LYS A 32 11.05 17.96 -15.52
CA LYS A 32 12.48 17.79 -15.82
C LYS A 32 13.28 18.00 -14.54
N ASN A 33 14.24 17.11 -14.27
CA ASN A 33 15.11 17.18 -13.09
C ASN A 33 14.34 17.35 -11.76
N ASN A 34 13.22 16.63 -11.59
CA ASN A 34 12.33 16.72 -10.42
C ASN A 34 11.64 18.08 -10.20
N VAL A 35 11.71 18.98 -11.19
CA VAL A 35 11.00 20.26 -11.20
C VAL A 35 9.75 20.12 -12.07
N ILE A 36 8.61 20.59 -11.55
CA ILE A 36 7.31 20.54 -12.22
C ILE A 36 7.00 21.94 -12.76
N TYR A 37 6.59 22.01 -14.03
CA TYR A 37 6.20 23.21 -14.74
C TYR A 37 4.77 23.07 -15.26
N ILE A 38 4.08 24.18 -15.44
CA ILE A 38 2.84 24.28 -16.22
C ILE A 38 3.20 24.79 -17.61
N LEU A 39 2.75 24.09 -18.64
CA LEU A 39 2.81 24.54 -20.03
C LEU A 39 1.53 25.30 -20.36
N SER A 40 1.66 26.59 -20.64
CA SER A 40 0.58 27.44 -21.10
C SER A 40 0.29 27.26 -22.59
N ALA A 41 -0.84 27.78 -23.06
CA ALA A 41 -1.26 27.66 -24.46
C ALA A 41 -0.32 28.39 -25.44
N ASP A 42 0.38 29.44 -24.99
CA ASP A 42 1.41 30.17 -25.73
C ASP A 42 2.79 29.49 -25.68
N GLY A 43 2.88 28.29 -25.08
CA GLY A 43 4.10 27.49 -25.05
C GLY A 43 5.10 27.87 -23.95
N ARG A 44 4.74 28.79 -23.04
CA ARG A 44 5.60 29.15 -21.90
C ARG A 44 5.55 28.08 -20.81
N LEU A 45 6.70 27.90 -20.15
CA LEU A 45 6.85 27.04 -18.99
C LEU A 45 6.94 27.90 -17.74
N THR A 46 5.98 27.75 -16.83
CA THR A 46 6.00 28.39 -15.51
C THR A 46 6.24 27.33 -14.46
N GLN A 47 7.30 27.46 -13.67
CA GLN A 47 7.58 26.53 -12.58
C GLN A 47 6.45 26.56 -11.56
N VAL A 48 6.01 25.38 -11.11
CA VAL A 48 5.07 25.25 -9.99
C VAL A 48 5.87 25.36 -8.71
N ASP A 49 5.53 26.34 -7.89
CA ASP A 49 6.17 26.58 -6.60
C ASP A 49 5.79 25.50 -5.57
N GLU A 50 6.67 25.29 -4.58
CA GLU A 50 6.47 24.23 -3.59
C GLU A 50 5.25 24.49 -2.70
N SER A 51 4.86 25.76 -2.50
CA SER A 51 3.67 26.08 -1.71
C SER A 51 2.39 25.61 -2.42
N THR A 52 2.32 25.78 -3.74
CA THR A 52 1.26 25.22 -4.59
C THR A 52 1.30 23.70 -4.60
N LEU A 53 2.48 23.08 -4.71
CA LEU A 53 2.59 21.60 -4.68
C LEU A 53 2.19 21.02 -3.33
N SER A 54 2.42 21.74 -2.23
CA SER A 54 1.99 21.36 -0.89
C SER A 54 0.47 21.48 -0.73
N ALA A 55 -0.12 22.60 -1.16
CA ALA A 55 -1.57 22.80 -1.13
C ALA A 55 -2.33 21.87 -2.10
N LYS A 56 -1.69 21.49 -3.20
CA LYS A 56 -2.25 20.61 -4.26
C LYS A 56 -1.37 19.38 -4.45
N SER A 57 -1.17 18.63 -3.37
CA SER A 57 -0.34 17.40 -3.33
C SER A 57 -0.70 16.35 -4.39
N TRP A 58 -1.94 16.37 -4.89
CA TRP A 58 -2.40 15.51 -5.98
C TRP A 58 -1.60 15.71 -7.28
N ILE A 59 -1.03 16.90 -7.54
CA ILE A 59 -0.20 17.16 -8.74
C ILE A 59 1.04 16.29 -8.70
N ARG A 60 1.84 16.42 -7.63
CA ARG A 60 3.07 15.66 -7.42
C ARG A 60 2.78 14.15 -7.38
N ARG A 61 1.68 13.73 -6.75
CA ARG A 61 1.23 12.32 -6.75
C ARG A 61 1.03 11.79 -8.17
N ASN A 62 0.27 12.49 -9.01
CA ASN A 62 0.00 12.03 -10.37
C ASN A 62 1.24 12.10 -11.27
N VAL A 63 2.09 13.11 -11.10
CA VAL A 63 3.40 13.17 -11.77
C VAL A 63 4.21 11.92 -11.44
N ASN A 64 4.35 11.60 -10.16
CA ASN A 64 5.11 10.43 -9.73
C ASN A 64 4.47 9.11 -10.21
N GLU A 65 3.13 9.02 -10.28
CA GLU A 65 2.45 7.84 -10.83
C GLU A 65 2.76 7.62 -12.32
N VAL A 66 2.79 8.69 -13.13
CA VAL A 66 3.05 8.60 -14.57
C VAL A 66 4.53 8.34 -14.85
N LEU A 67 5.43 9.02 -14.14
CA LEU A 67 6.87 8.83 -14.27
C LEU A 67 7.36 7.51 -13.67
N GLY A 68 6.47 6.68 -13.12
CA GLY A 68 6.83 5.46 -12.41
C GLY A 68 7.65 5.71 -11.12
N GLN A 69 7.72 6.95 -10.66
CA GLN A 69 8.39 7.34 -9.41
C GLN A 69 7.55 6.98 -8.17
N ASN A 70 6.26 6.65 -8.33
CA ASN A 70 5.57 5.88 -7.31
C ASN A 70 6.04 4.43 -7.44
N LEU A 71 6.93 4.04 -6.53
CA LEU A 71 7.10 2.66 -6.09
C LEU A 71 5.71 2.01 -6.04
N LYS A 72 5.40 1.13 -7.00
CA LYS A 72 4.20 0.31 -6.92
C LYS A 72 4.45 -0.65 -5.76
N PHE A 73 4.02 -0.30 -4.56
CA PHE A 73 4.11 -1.19 -3.41
C PHE A 73 3.14 -2.35 -3.63
N LYS A 74 3.69 -3.55 -3.79
CA LYS A 74 2.95 -4.81 -3.81
C LYS A 74 3.28 -5.54 -2.53
N ALA A 75 2.27 -5.70 -1.67
CA ALA A 75 2.40 -6.46 -0.43
C ALA A 75 1.75 -7.83 -0.58
N HIS A 76 2.42 -8.87 -0.08
CA HIS A 76 1.83 -10.20 0.07
C HIS A 76 2.21 -10.79 1.43
N PHE A 77 1.31 -11.61 1.96
CA PHE A 77 1.56 -12.29 3.21
C PHE A 77 2.42 -13.52 2.93
N GLU A 78 3.55 -13.60 3.62
CA GLU A 78 4.56 -14.62 3.36
C GLU A 78 4.34 -15.80 4.31
N PHE A 79 4.51 -15.59 5.62
CA PHE A 79 4.20 -16.59 6.64
C PHE A 79 4.06 -15.96 8.03
N LYS A 80 3.62 -16.79 9.00
CA LYS A 80 3.60 -16.43 10.42
C LYS A 80 4.80 -17.07 11.11
N SER A 81 5.70 -16.24 11.62
CA SER A 81 6.85 -16.68 12.42
C SER A 81 6.50 -16.71 13.91
N ARG A 82 7.41 -17.25 14.73
CA ARG A 82 7.32 -17.13 16.20
C ARG A 82 7.34 -15.67 16.69
N ARG A 83 7.95 -14.77 15.91
CA ARG A 83 8.11 -13.35 16.28
C ARG A 83 6.95 -12.48 15.81
N GLY A 84 6.18 -12.92 14.82
CA GLY A 84 5.21 -12.06 14.15
C GLY A 84 4.73 -12.56 12.81
N TYR A 85 3.87 -11.75 12.19
CA TYR A 85 3.44 -11.92 10.81
C TYR A 85 4.50 -11.33 9.88
N VAL A 86 4.91 -12.09 8.87
CA VAL A 86 5.86 -11.65 7.86
C VAL A 86 5.09 -11.26 6.60
N VAL A 87 5.32 -10.04 6.14
CA VAL A 87 4.73 -9.47 4.93
C VAL A 87 5.89 -9.05 4.03
N ASP A 88 5.91 -9.57 2.81
CA ASP A 88 6.82 -9.11 1.78
C ASP A 88 6.22 -7.88 1.09
N VAL A 89 7.01 -6.83 0.96
CA VAL A 89 6.67 -5.66 0.15
C VAL A 89 7.78 -5.44 -0.86
N ASN A 90 7.46 -5.68 -2.14
CA ASN A 90 8.41 -5.54 -3.26
C ASN A 90 9.72 -6.34 -3.10
N GLY A 91 9.66 -7.55 -2.55
CA GLY A 91 10.82 -8.42 -2.35
C GLY A 91 11.59 -8.18 -1.05
N ILE A 92 11.08 -7.29 -0.19
CA ILE A 92 11.64 -7.02 1.14
C ILE A 92 10.69 -7.53 2.20
N GLN A 93 11.19 -8.39 3.10
CA GLN A 93 10.39 -8.99 4.16
C GLN A 93 10.38 -8.13 5.43
N TYR A 94 9.17 -7.77 5.85
CA TYR A 94 8.91 -7.02 7.07
C TYR A 94 8.10 -7.86 8.06
N THR A 95 8.52 -7.90 9.32
CA THR A 95 7.88 -8.62 10.40
C THR A 95 7.12 -7.67 11.30
N ALA A 96 5.80 -7.78 11.31
CA ALA A 96 4.92 -7.18 12.31
C ALA A 96 4.80 -8.11 13.52
N ARG A 97 5.22 -7.65 14.70
CA ARG A 97 5.23 -8.47 15.91
C ARG A 97 3.81 -8.92 16.28
N VAL A 98 3.68 -10.12 16.87
CA VAL A 98 2.37 -10.71 17.20
C VAL A 98 1.55 -9.79 18.12
N SER A 99 2.21 -9.08 19.03
CA SER A 99 1.59 -8.17 19.99
C SER A 99 1.14 -6.83 19.41
N THR A 100 1.56 -6.46 18.20
CA THR A 100 1.28 -5.12 17.65
C THR A 100 0.05 -5.18 16.75
N ASP A 101 -1.07 -4.56 17.15
CA ASP A 101 -2.32 -4.49 16.37
C ASP A 101 -2.35 -3.21 15.50
N PRO A 102 -2.27 -3.31 14.15
CA PRO A 102 -2.36 -2.14 13.26
C PRO A 102 -3.72 -1.46 13.36
N THR A 103 -3.77 -0.30 14.00
CA THR A 103 -5.03 0.44 14.18
C THR A 103 -5.44 1.22 12.93
N SER A 104 -6.75 1.28 12.76
CA SER A 104 -7.61 2.00 11.79
C SER A 104 -8.12 1.19 10.59
N GLY A 105 -9.15 0.39 10.88
CA GLY A 105 -9.93 -0.36 9.90
C GLY A 105 -10.25 -1.77 10.38
N LEU A 106 -11.35 -1.93 11.12
CA LEU A 106 -12.10 -3.19 11.36
C LEU A 106 -11.72 -4.12 12.52
N ASP A 107 -10.93 -3.70 13.51
CA ASP A 107 -10.80 -4.48 14.75
C ASP A 107 -11.64 -3.86 15.88
N SER A 108 -12.93 -4.18 15.88
CA SER A 108 -13.87 -3.89 16.98
C SER A 108 -13.53 -4.59 18.31
N TYR A 109 -12.35 -5.21 18.42
CA TYR A 109 -11.89 -5.99 19.56
C TYR A 109 -10.70 -5.39 20.30
N VAL A 110 -10.17 -4.24 19.86
CA VAL A 110 -9.19 -3.49 20.66
C VAL A 110 -9.96 -2.64 21.68
N SER A 111 -10.58 -3.28 22.66
CA SER A 111 -11.30 -2.64 23.76
C SER A 111 -10.41 -2.38 24.98
N SER A 112 -9.12 -2.76 24.92
CA SER A 112 -8.18 -2.56 26.02
C SER A 112 -7.44 -1.23 25.89
N PRO A 113 -7.47 -0.35 26.91
CA PRO A 113 -6.61 0.84 26.96
C PRO A 113 -5.11 0.51 27.04
N TYR A 114 -4.76 -0.76 27.27
CA TYR A 114 -3.39 -1.26 27.31
C TYR A 114 -2.97 -1.99 26.02
N ALA A 115 -3.80 -1.97 24.97
CA ALA A 115 -3.44 -2.60 23.71
C ALA A 115 -2.23 -1.89 23.08
N PRO A 116 -1.20 -2.62 22.65
CA PRO A 116 -0.04 -2.01 22.02
C PRO A 116 -0.46 -1.24 20.76
N ILE A 117 -0.17 0.06 20.74
CA ILE A 117 -0.34 0.86 19.54
C ILE A 117 0.69 0.36 18.52
N PHE A 118 0.22 -0.21 17.41
CA PHE A 118 1.11 -0.52 16.31
C PHE A 118 1.63 0.79 15.69
N MET A 119 2.95 0.89 15.63
CA MET A 119 3.64 1.92 14.88
C MET A 119 4.40 1.25 13.74
N PHE A 120 4.38 1.83 12.54
CA PHE A 120 5.14 1.27 11.42
C PHE A 120 6.65 1.22 11.70
N SER A 121 7.17 2.13 12.54
CA SER A 121 8.54 2.12 13.05
C SER A 121 8.88 0.92 13.94
N SER A 122 7.88 0.17 14.43
CA SER A 122 8.08 -1.05 15.21
C SER A 122 8.31 -2.31 14.37
N LEU A 123 8.21 -2.20 13.04
CA LEU A 123 8.49 -3.30 12.13
C LEU A 123 9.96 -3.71 12.19
N LEU A 124 10.20 -4.99 11.97
CA LEU A 124 11.54 -5.51 11.74
C LEU A 124 11.69 -5.86 10.27
N VAL A 125 12.78 -5.49 9.63
CA VAL A 125 13.10 -5.91 8.26
C VAL A 125 14.18 -6.97 8.28
N ASN A 126 14.07 -7.95 7.39
CA ASN A 126 15.12 -8.94 7.16
C ASN A 126 16.19 -8.35 6.25
N ASP A 127 17.38 -8.14 6.78
CA ASP A 127 18.55 -7.63 6.09
C ASP A 127 19.61 -8.74 6.07
N ASN A 128 19.70 -9.45 4.95
CA ASN A 128 20.65 -10.55 4.74
C ASN A 128 20.65 -11.62 5.84
N GLY A 129 19.47 -11.98 6.34
CA GLY A 129 19.29 -13.00 7.38
C GLY A 129 19.29 -12.45 8.82
N VAL A 130 19.57 -11.16 9.00
CA VAL A 130 19.51 -10.47 10.29
C VAL A 130 18.27 -9.60 10.36
N LEU A 131 17.50 -9.74 11.44
CA LEU A 131 16.34 -8.88 11.69
C LEU A 131 16.79 -7.57 12.33
N ARG A 132 16.59 -6.45 11.63
CA ARG A 132 16.86 -5.10 12.15
C ARG A 132 15.57 -4.29 12.28
N ALA A 133 15.59 -3.26 13.13
CA ALA A 133 14.51 -2.28 13.15
C ALA A 133 14.48 -1.50 11.82
N VAL A 134 13.27 -1.18 11.35
CA VAL A 134 13.09 -0.25 10.23
C VAL A 134 13.34 1.19 10.70
N THR A 135 13.83 2.01 9.78
CA THR A 135 13.87 3.46 9.94
C THR A 135 12.53 4.07 9.50
N GLU A 136 12.20 5.26 10.01
CA GLU A 136 10.94 5.93 9.68
C GLU A 136 10.83 6.19 8.17
N ASN A 137 11.92 6.55 7.50
CA ASN A 137 11.95 6.81 6.06
C ASN A 137 11.61 5.57 5.21
N GLU A 138 11.90 4.36 5.70
CA GLU A 138 11.60 3.12 4.97
C GLU A 138 10.10 2.80 4.95
N VAL A 139 9.35 3.32 5.92
CA VAL A 139 7.95 2.92 6.15
C VAL A 139 6.99 4.11 6.25
N SER A 140 7.47 5.35 6.09
CA SER A 140 6.66 6.57 6.14
C SER A 140 5.79 6.76 4.90
N HIS A 141 6.08 6.06 3.80
CA HIS A 141 5.33 6.21 2.57
C HIS A 141 3.86 5.77 2.75
N PRO A 142 2.86 6.63 2.51
CA PRO A 142 1.45 6.30 2.80
C PRO A 142 0.95 5.06 2.05
N GLU A 143 1.37 4.88 0.79
CA GLU A 143 1.01 3.69 0.01
C GLU A 143 1.63 2.40 0.56
N PHE A 144 2.88 2.44 1.05
CA PHE A 144 3.50 1.31 1.74
C PHE A 144 2.64 0.90 2.93
N GLN A 145 2.30 1.87 3.79
CA GLN A 145 1.51 1.66 4.99
C GLN A 145 0.14 1.06 4.65
N ARG A 146 -0.52 1.59 3.62
CA ARG A 146 -1.81 1.12 3.13
C ARG A 146 -1.77 -0.33 2.68
N VAL A 147 -0.84 -0.69 1.78
CA VAL A 147 -0.79 -2.06 1.24
C VAL A 147 -0.33 -3.08 2.28
N PHE A 148 0.64 -2.70 3.12
CA PHE A 148 1.12 -3.54 4.21
C PHE A 148 -0.01 -3.88 5.18
N LYS A 149 -0.75 -2.85 5.63
CA LYS A 149 -1.85 -3.01 6.57
C LYS A 149 -3.00 -3.82 6.00
N ASN A 150 -3.39 -3.58 4.75
CA ASN A 150 -4.44 -4.36 4.09
C ASN A 150 -4.09 -5.85 4.06
N CYS A 151 -2.84 -6.17 3.72
CA CYS A 151 -2.33 -7.53 3.69
C CYS A 151 -2.34 -8.18 5.08
N LEU A 152 -1.79 -7.48 6.08
CA LEU A 152 -1.70 -7.97 7.45
C LEU A 152 -3.09 -8.21 8.08
N ASN A 153 -4.02 -7.26 7.93
CA ASN A 153 -5.36 -7.35 8.52
C ASN A 153 -6.18 -8.49 7.90
N ALA A 154 -6.05 -8.71 6.59
CA ALA A 154 -6.69 -9.83 5.93
C ALA A 154 -6.26 -11.17 6.55
N ARG A 155 -4.95 -11.36 6.78
CA ARG A 155 -4.44 -12.58 7.40
C ARG A 155 -4.88 -12.73 8.86
N ARG A 156 -4.81 -11.67 9.67
CA ARG A 156 -5.24 -11.71 11.09
C ARG A 156 -6.71 -12.07 11.22
N ARG A 157 -7.56 -11.57 10.33
CA ARG A 157 -8.99 -11.93 10.31
C ARG A 157 -9.19 -13.43 10.09
N ILE A 158 -8.41 -14.04 9.17
CA ILE A 158 -8.44 -15.48 8.92
C ILE A 158 -7.99 -16.24 10.18
N ASP A 159 -6.84 -15.88 10.76
CA ASP A 159 -6.31 -16.53 11.96
C ASP A 159 -7.29 -16.46 13.15
N ARG A 160 -7.99 -15.33 13.34
CA ARG A 160 -9.01 -15.19 14.40
C ARG A 160 -10.20 -16.11 14.19
N ILE A 161 -10.66 -16.25 12.94
CA ILE A 161 -11.72 -17.19 12.60
C ILE A 161 -11.24 -18.62 12.87
N GLU A 162 -10.02 -18.98 12.46
CA GLU A 162 -9.43 -20.30 12.69
C GLU A 162 -9.31 -20.62 14.19
N GLN A 163 -8.85 -19.66 14.99
CA GLN A 163 -8.78 -19.79 16.45
C GLN A 163 -10.17 -19.99 17.07
N ARG A 164 -11.16 -19.18 16.66
CA ARG A 164 -12.54 -19.30 17.17
C ARG A 164 -13.15 -20.64 16.80
N VAL A 165 -12.90 -21.14 15.59
CA VAL A 165 -13.34 -22.47 15.17
C VAL A 165 -12.65 -23.54 16.01
N ALA A 166 -11.33 -23.47 16.19
CA ALA A 166 -10.59 -24.44 17.01
C ALA A 166 -11.10 -24.50 18.46
N LEU A 167 -11.44 -23.36 19.05
CA LEU A 167 -11.99 -23.27 20.41
C LEU A 167 -13.44 -23.77 20.50
N ASN A 168 -14.23 -23.62 19.42
CA ASN A 168 -15.66 -23.92 19.40
C ASN A 168 -16.04 -25.23 18.70
N THR A 169 -15.08 -26.09 18.34
CA THR A 169 -15.39 -27.36 17.65
C THR A 169 -15.42 -28.54 18.62
N PRO A 170 -16.61 -29.03 19.03
CA PRO A 170 -16.76 -30.37 19.58
C PRO A 170 -16.83 -31.40 18.44
N SER A 171 -15.77 -32.17 18.25
CA SER A 171 -15.70 -33.42 17.47
C SER A 171 -15.84 -33.37 15.93
N ARG A 172 -15.52 -34.53 15.30
CA ARG A 172 -15.07 -34.78 13.91
C ARG A 172 -15.91 -34.23 12.74
N THR A 173 -17.14 -33.79 12.94
CA THR A 173 -18.08 -33.46 11.84
C THR A 173 -17.86 -32.07 11.23
N ALA A 174 -17.31 -31.11 11.97
CA ALA A 174 -17.08 -29.74 11.47
C ALA A 174 -15.87 -29.62 10.51
N GLY A 175 -14.91 -30.55 10.60
CA GLY A 175 -13.72 -30.57 9.73
C GLY A 175 -14.02 -30.85 8.25
N ALA A 176 -15.20 -31.41 7.95
CA ALA A 176 -15.66 -31.62 6.58
C ALA A 176 -16.21 -30.34 5.93
N GLN A 177 -16.88 -29.47 6.71
CA GLN A 177 -17.38 -28.18 6.22
C GLN A 177 -16.24 -27.18 5.98
N TYR A 178 -15.22 -27.16 6.84
CA TYR A 178 -14.04 -26.31 6.66
C TYR A 178 -13.23 -26.66 5.39
N ARG A 179 -13.09 -27.96 5.06
CA ARG A 179 -12.41 -28.39 3.81
C ARG A 179 -13.15 -27.94 2.55
N LYS A 180 -14.48 -27.98 2.54
CA LYS A 180 -15.29 -27.44 1.42
C LYS A 180 -15.09 -25.94 1.26
N HIS A 181 -15.11 -25.17 2.35
CA HIS A 181 -14.97 -23.71 2.29
C HIS A 181 -13.57 -23.24 1.85
N LYS A 182 -12.50 -23.93 2.31
CA LYS A 182 -11.12 -23.64 1.91
C LYS A 182 -10.88 -23.90 0.41
N SER A 183 -11.48 -24.96 -0.15
CA SER A 183 -11.40 -25.26 -1.59
C SER A 183 -12.09 -24.23 -2.49
N LEU A 184 -13.16 -23.60 -1.99
CA LEU A 184 -13.91 -22.55 -2.69
C LEU A 184 -13.19 -21.21 -2.72
N CYS A 185 -12.43 -20.88 -1.66
CA CYS A 185 -11.64 -19.65 -1.61
C CYS A 185 -10.37 -19.74 -2.46
N ILE A 186 -9.68 -20.89 -2.48
CA ILE A 186 -8.47 -21.07 -3.30
C ILE A 186 -8.79 -20.99 -4.81
N LYS A 187 -9.93 -21.51 -5.26
CA LYS A 187 -10.37 -21.43 -6.66
C LYS A 187 -10.78 -20.03 -7.13
N ARG A 188 -10.96 -19.06 -6.22
CA ARG A 188 -11.33 -17.67 -6.55
C ARG A 188 -10.13 -16.72 -6.56
N SER A 189 -8.93 -17.24 -6.31
CA SER A 189 -7.68 -16.48 -6.23
C SER A 189 -6.63 -16.92 -7.26
N ALA A 190 -7.00 -17.81 -8.18
CA ALA A 190 -6.30 -18.05 -9.44
C ALA A 190 -7.07 -17.34 -10.56
#